data_AF-A0A5C6U2V4-F1
#
_entry.id   AF-A0A5C6U2V4-F1
#
_cell.length_a   1.000
_cell.length_b   1.000
_cell.length_c   1.000
_cell.angle_alpha   90.00
_cell.angle_beta   90.00
_cell.angle_gamma   90.00
#
_symmetry.space_group_name_H-M   'P 1'
#
loop_
_entity.id
_entity.type
_entity.pdbx_description
1 polymer ?
#
loop_
_entity_poly.entity_id
_entity_poly.type
_entity_poly.pdbx_seq_one_letter_code
_entity_poly.pdbx_strand_id
1 'polypeptide(L)'
;MQRRHLALIAGLLVAIAGAGTTLWWMYRGKVVPPPPVAQAPAETVPAPAAAPVDSGPKHPLEPMAGASEPQPLPGLADAEAVVHEALASLAGRTAVMTFLQADGFVRRVVVTVDNPARPMAASRLWPVQPTPGRFQPLAAGDGELIAADNARRYAPFVAFVASVEPSRAAAVYRRLYPLFQQAYAELGYRRGTSTTASSR
;
A
#
# COMPACT_ATOMS: atom_id res chain seq x y z
N MET A 1 -37.37 -1.44 -40.48
CA MET A 1 -37.51 -1.06 -39.04
C MET A 1 -36.17 -0.72 -38.37
N GLN A 2 -35.04 -1.38 -38.65
CA GLN A 2 -33.73 -1.16 -37.98
C GLN A 2 -33.18 0.29 -38.01
N ARG A 3 -33.31 1.02 -39.12
CA ARG A 3 -32.79 2.41 -39.23
C ARG A 3 -33.47 3.39 -38.26
N ARG A 4 -34.74 3.17 -37.90
CA ARG A 4 -35.46 4.00 -36.92
C ARG A 4 -34.95 3.76 -35.51
N HIS A 5 -34.63 2.53 -35.15
CA HIS A 5 -34.08 2.21 -33.83
C HIS A 5 -32.65 2.75 -33.65
N LEU A 6 -31.82 2.71 -34.69
CA LEU A 6 -30.47 3.30 -34.66
C LEU A 6 -30.52 4.84 -34.49
N ALA A 7 -31.45 5.52 -35.15
CA ALA A 7 -31.64 6.96 -34.98
C ALA A 7 -32.14 7.33 -33.57
N LEU A 8 -33.02 6.50 -32.98
CA LEU A 8 -33.50 6.70 -31.61
C LEU A 8 -32.41 6.44 -30.57
N ILE A 9 -31.56 5.43 -30.77
CA ILE A 9 -30.44 5.14 -29.87
C ILE A 9 -29.39 6.25 -29.94
N ALA A 10 -29.05 6.73 -31.15
CA ALA A 10 -28.13 7.85 -31.32
C ALA A 10 -28.66 9.14 -30.65
N GLY A 11 -29.97 9.43 -30.80
CA GLY A 11 -30.60 10.56 -30.12
C GLY A 11 -30.55 10.46 -28.59
N LEU A 12 -30.78 9.26 -28.05
CA LEU A 12 -30.71 9.01 -26.60
C LEU A 12 -29.30 9.22 -26.04
N LEU A 13 -28.26 8.76 -26.76
CA LEU A 13 -26.87 8.91 -26.33
C LEU A 13 -26.44 10.38 -26.30
N VAL A 14 -26.87 11.18 -27.28
CA VAL A 14 -26.59 12.62 -27.29
C VAL A 14 -27.30 13.34 -26.13
N ALA A 15 -28.54 12.94 -25.82
CA ALA A 15 -29.27 13.50 -24.69
C ALA A 15 -28.60 13.19 -23.34
N ILE A 16 -28.10 11.96 -23.15
CA ILE A 16 -27.38 11.56 -21.92
C ILE A 16 -26.05 12.33 -21.79
N ALA A 17 -25.31 12.50 -22.88
CA ALA A 17 -24.06 13.27 -22.87
C ALA A 17 -24.30 14.76 -22.56
N GLY A 18 -25.37 15.36 -23.09
CA GLY A 18 -25.78 16.73 -22.78
C GLY A 18 -26.23 16.90 -21.33
N ALA A 19 -27.00 15.94 -20.79
CA ALA A 19 -27.40 15.95 -19.38
C ALA A 19 -26.20 15.78 -18.44
N GLY A 20 -25.24 14.93 -18.78
CA GLY A 20 -24.03 14.72 -17.97
C GLY A 20 -23.13 15.96 -17.91
N THR A 21 -22.94 16.65 -19.03
CA THR A 21 -22.12 17.86 -19.10
C THR A 21 -22.75 19.05 -18.39
N THR A 22 -24.07 19.24 -18.52
CA THR A 22 -24.81 20.29 -17.80
C THR A 22 -24.82 20.05 -16.29
N LEU A 23 -25.02 18.79 -15.85
CA LEU A 23 -24.99 18.45 -14.43
C LEU A 23 -23.59 18.65 -13.84
N TRP A 24 -22.54 18.24 -14.56
CA TRP A 24 -21.16 18.44 -14.10
C TRP A 24 -20.79 19.92 -13.98
N TRP A 25 -21.22 20.76 -14.93
CA TRP A 25 -20.98 22.20 -14.88
C TRP A 25 -21.71 22.86 -13.70
N MET A 26 -22.95 22.44 -13.44
CA MET A 26 -23.73 22.92 -12.30
C MET A 26 -23.12 22.53 -10.94
N TYR A 27 -22.49 21.35 -10.87
CA TYR A 27 -21.80 20.88 -9.65
C TYR A 27 -20.42 21.52 -9.42
N ARG A 28 -19.77 22.08 -10.44
CA ARG A 28 -18.46 22.75 -10.28
C ARG A 28 -18.54 24.20 -9.76
N GLY A 29 -19.74 24.78 -9.67
CA GLY A 29 -19.96 26.21 -9.39
C GLY A 29 -19.96 26.66 -7.93
N LYS A 30 -19.47 25.87 -6.95
CA LYS A 30 -19.44 26.31 -5.54
C LYS A 30 -18.08 26.09 -4.88
N VAL A 31 -17.08 26.86 -5.30
CA VAL A 31 -15.92 27.16 -4.46
C VAL A 31 -16.21 28.51 -3.81
N VAL A 32 -16.70 28.49 -2.57
CA VAL A 32 -16.85 29.70 -1.75
C VAL A 32 -15.44 30.12 -1.34
N PRO A 33 -14.94 31.30 -1.74
CA PRO A 33 -13.65 31.79 -1.25
C PRO A 33 -13.77 32.04 0.26
N PRO A 34 -12.77 31.67 1.07
CA PRO A 34 -12.79 31.97 2.49
C PRO A 34 -12.77 33.49 2.71
N PRO A 35 -13.50 34.01 3.72
CA PRO A 35 -13.49 35.43 4.03
C PRO A 35 -12.08 35.88 4.43
N PRO A 36 -11.68 37.13 4.11
CA PRO A 36 -10.38 37.65 4.49
C PRO A 36 -10.27 37.71 6.02
N VAL A 37 -9.34 36.96 6.59
CA VAL A 37 -8.94 37.08 7.99
C VAL A 37 -8.15 38.36 8.17
N ALA A 38 -8.69 39.31 8.94
CA ALA A 38 -7.94 40.46 9.42
C ALA A 38 -6.79 39.96 10.30
N GLN A 39 -5.55 40.30 9.94
CA GLN A 39 -4.37 39.99 10.73
C GLN A 39 -4.42 40.82 12.03
N ALA A 40 -4.76 40.18 13.15
CA ALA A 40 -4.45 40.72 14.46
C ALA A 40 -2.92 40.68 14.68
N PRO A 41 -2.31 41.69 15.35
CA PRO A 41 -0.90 41.65 15.67
C PRO A 41 -0.54 40.38 16.45
N ALA A 42 0.47 39.65 15.97
CA ALA A 42 0.92 38.42 16.60
C ALA A 42 1.60 38.73 17.94
N GLU A 43 0.99 38.31 19.05
CA GLU A 43 1.73 38.13 20.30
C GLU A 43 2.76 37.01 20.10
N THR A 44 4.03 37.33 20.30
CA THR A 44 5.14 36.38 20.28
C THR A 44 5.03 35.45 21.50
N VAL A 45 4.40 34.29 21.30
CA VAL A 45 4.53 33.16 22.23
C VAL A 45 5.95 32.57 22.05
N PRO A 46 6.74 32.38 23.12
CA PRO A 46 8.05 31.75 22.99
C PRO A 46 7.91 30.35 22.39
N ALA A 47 8.67 30.07 21.34
CA ALA A 47 8.68 28.76 20.69
C ALA A 47 9.05 27.67 21.72
N PRO A 48 8.26 26.59 21.87
CA PRO A 48 8.67 25.45 22.66
C PRO A 48 10.00 24.91 22.11
N ALA A 49 10.98 24.70 22.98
CA ALA A 49 12.23 24.06 22.62
C ALA A 49 11.93 22.72 21.92
N ALA A 50 12.41 22.56 20.69
CA ALA A 50 12.25 21.33 19.93
C ALA A 50 12.88 20.17 20.72
N ALA A 51 12.06 19.20 21.13
CA ALA A 51 12.55 17.95 21.65
C ALA A 51 13.45 17.27 20.59
N PRO A 52 14.54 16.60 20.98
CA PRO A 52 15.43 15.95 20.04
C PRO A 52 14.66 14.93 19.20
N VAL A 53 14.70 15.12 17.88
CA VAL A 53 14.15 14.17 16.91
C VAL A 53 15.01 12.92 16.95
N ASP A 54 14.42 11.80 17.38
CA ASP A 54 15.05 10.49 17.33
C ASP A 54 15.36 10.15 15.86
N SER A 55 16.64 10.23 15.49
CA SER A 55 17.11 10.22 14.10
C SER A 55 17.45 8.82 13.59
N GLY A 56 17.29 7.79 14.43
CA GLY A 56 17.58 6.39 14.11
C GLY A 56 16.35 5.56 13.72
N PRO A 57 16.54 4.36 13.14
CA PRO A 57 15.47 3.38 13.04
C PRO A 57 14.99 2.99 14.45
N LYS A 58 13.67 2.92 14.66
CA LYS A 58 13.08 2.58 15.98
C LYS A 58 13.50 1.20 16.50
N HIS A 59 13.88 0.28 15.61
CA HIS A 59 14.27 -1.09 15.95
C HIS A 59 15.55 -1.51 15.21
N PRO A 60 16.73 -0.95 15.53
CA PRO A 60 17.97 -1.27 14.85
C PRO A 60 18.26 -2.77 14.94
N LEU A 61 18.70 -3.37 13.83
CA LEU A 61 19.18 -4.74 13.84
C LEU A 61 20.66 -4.77 14.19
N GLU A 62 21.05 -5.67 15.08
CA GLU A 62 22.47 -5.87 15.39
C GLU A 62 23.23 -6.40 14.15
N PRO A 63 24.43 -5.87 13.88
CA PRO A 63 25.33 -6.46 12.91
C PRO A 63 25.64 -7.91 13.30
N MET A 64 25.61 -8.82 12.34
CA MET A 64 25.92 -10.22 12.62
C MET A 64 27.44 -10.38 12.58
N ALA A 65 28.01 -10.83 13.69
CA ALA A 65 29.45 -11.05 13.79
C ALA A 65 29.91 -12.00 12.67
N GLY A 66 30.90 -11.57 11.88
CA GLY A 66 31.47 -12.36 10.77
C GLY A 66 30.72 -12.30 9.44
N ALA A 67 29.66 -11.49 9.30
CA ALA A 67 29.05 -11.25 7.99
C ALA A 67 29.93 -10.32 7.14
N SER A 68 30.26 -10.73 5.91
CA SER A 68 30.86 -9.84 4.92
C SER A 68 29.98 -8.61 4.69
N GLU A 69 30.59 -7.46 4.40
CA GLU A 69 29.84 -6.23 4.13
C GLU A 69 28.79 -6.48 3.03
N PRO A 70 27.50 -6.21 3.30
CA PRO A 70 26.48 -6.42 2.31
C PRO A 70 26.71 -5.46 1.14
N GLN A 71 26.58 -5.99 -0.08
CA GLN A 71 26.59 -5.18 -1.30
C GLN A 71 25.61 -4.01 -1.14
N PRO A 72 26.01 -2.77 -1.49
CA PRO A 72 25.17 -1.61 -1.30
C PRO A 72 23.84 -1.78 -2.03
N LEU A 73 22.75 -1.50 -1.33
CA LEU A 73 21.42 -1.51 -1.90
C LEU A 73 21.14 -0.16 -2.59
N PRO A 74 20.48 -0.18 -3.76
CA PRO A 74 19.96 1.04 -4.37
C PRO A 74 18.89 1.69 -3.48
N GLY A 75 18.53 2.93 -3.78
CA GLY A 75 17.39 3.59 -3.13
C GLY A 75 16.08 2.85 -3.41
N LEU A 76 15.08 3.01 -2.54
CA LEU A 76 13.79 2.32 -2.62
C LEU A 76 13.09 2.43 -4.00
N ALA A 77 13.28 3.55 -4.71
CA ALA A 77 12.71 3.76 -6.05
C ALA A 77 13.29 2.80 -7.11
N ASP A 78 14.55 2.40 -6.97
CA ASP A 78 15.29 1.60 -7.95
C ASP A 78 15.55 0.16 -7.46
N ALA A 79 15.02 -0.19 -6.28
CA ALA A 79 15.31 -1.46 -5.62
C ALA A 79 14.43 -2.64 -6.07
N GLU A 80 13.50 -2.43 -7.01
CA GLU A 80 12.51 -3.44 -7.40
C GLU A 80 13.16 -4.74 -7.90
N ALA A 81 14.11 -4.64 -8.84
CA ALA A 81 14.81 -5.81 -9.38
C ALA A 81 15.58 -6.58 -8.29
N VAL A 82 16.22 -5.87 -7.35
CA VAL A 82 16.97 -6.47 -6.25
C VAL A 82 16.04 -7.21 -5.29
N VAL A 83 14.86 -6.64 -5.01
CA VAL A 83 13.85 -7.27 -4.16
C VAL A 83 13.27 -8.51 -4.84
N HIS A 84 12.92 -8.42 -6.12
CA HIS A 84 12.41 -9.56 -6.90
C HIS A 84 13.41 -10.71 -6.91
N GLU A 85 14.69 -10.43 -7.13
CA GLU A 85 15.73 -11.46 -7.14
C GLU A 85 15.94 -12.07 -5.74
N ALA A 86 15.92 -11.26 -4.69
CA ALA A 86 15.99 -11.75 -3.32
C ALA A 86 14.82 -12.71 -3.01
N LEU A 87 13.59 -12.35 -3.39
CA LEU A 87 12.41 -13.21 -3.22
C LEU A 87 12.51 -14.49 -4.07
N ALA A 88 12.94 -14.38 -5.33
CA ALA A 88 13.12 -15.52 -6.21
C ALA A 88 14.20 -16.49 -5.70
N SER A 89 15.28 -15.96 -5.12
CA SER A 89 16.33 -16.78 -4.49
C SER A 89 15.86 -17.48 -3.22
N LEU A 90 14.85 -16.93 -2.54
CA LEU A 90 14.30 -17.49 -1.30
C LEU A 90 13.30 -18.62 -1.57
N ALA A 91 12.35 -18.40 -2.48
CA ALA A 91 11.20 -19.28 -2.65
C ALA A 91 10.99 -19.79 -4.09
N GLY A 92 11.84 -19.37 -5.03
CA GLY A 92 11.73 -19.71 -6.45
C GLY A 92 10.81 -18.74 -7.22
N ARG A 93 11.19 -18.45 -8.47
CA ARG A 93 10.50 -17.46 -9.31
C ARG A 93 9.02 -17.79 -9.54
N THR A 94 8.69 -19.05 -9.79
CA THR A 94 7.31 -19.51 -9.99
C THR A 94 6.43 -19.26 -8.77
N ALA A 95 6.93 -19.59 -7.57
CA ALA A 95 6.18 -19.43 -6.33
C ALA A 95 5.97 -17.95 -6.01
N VAL A 96 6.99 -17.11 -6.21
CA VAL A 96 6.87 -15.65 -6.04
C VAL A 96 5.78 -15.08 -6.96
N MET A 97 5.76 -15.46 -8.24
CA MET A 97 4.75 -14.97 -9.18
C MET A 97 3.34 -15.49 -8.86
N THR A 98 3.24 -16.67 -8.26
CA THR A 98 1.95 -17.31 -7.92
C THR A 98 1.35 -16.77 -6.63
N PHE A 99 2.18 -16.51 -5.62
CA PHE A 99 1.72 -16.22 -4.26
C PHE A 99 1.99 -14.79 -3.78
N LEU A 100 2.93 -14.06 -4.39
CA LEU A 100 3.33 -12.74 -3.93
C LEU A 100 2.95 -11.63 -4.93
N GLN A 101 2.71 -10.44 -4.39
CA GLN A 101 2.64 -9.19 -5.15
C GLN A 101 4.03 -8.55 -5.11
N ALA A 102 4.90 -8.97 -6.03
CA ALA A 102 6.30 -8.56 -6.06
C ALA A 102 6.48 -7.06 -6.38
N ASP A 103 5.56 -6.48 -7.15
CA ASP A 103 5.62 -5.07 -7.53
C ASP A 103 5.34 -4.16 -6.33
N GLY A 104 6.31 -3.30 -6.02
CA GLY A 104 6.27 -2.48 -4.81
C GLY A 104 6.19 -3.29 -3.50
N PHE A 105 6.68 -4.54 -3.50
CA PHE A 105 6.57 -5.47 -2.37
C PHE A 105 6.96 -4.84 -1.02
N VAL A 106 8.10 -4.16 -0.95
CA VAL A 106 8.60 -3.51 0.28
C VAL A 106 7.56 -2.53 0.83
N ARG A 107 6.98 -1.67 -0.03
CA ARG A 107 5.98 -0.69 0.36
C ARG A 107 4.69 -1.37 0.85
N ARG A 108 4.24 -2.42 0.15
CA ARG A 108 3.05 -3.21 0.51
C ARG A 108 3.21 -3.88 1.88
N VAL A 109 4.38 -4.47 2.14
CA VAL A 109 4.69 -5.08 3.44
C VAL A 109 4.64 -4.05 4.55
N VAL A 110 5.35 -2.92 4.40
CA VAL A 110 5.38 -1.88 5.44
C VAL A 110 3.98 -1.33 5.72
N VAL A 111 3.20 -1.03 4.68
CA VAL A 111 1.82 -0.55 4.85
C VAL A 111 0.95 -1.61 5.52
N THR A 112 1.11 -2.88 5.17
CA THR A 112 0.34 -3.98 5.77
C THR A 112 0.66 -4.15 7.26
N VAL A 113 1.93 -4.03 7.64
CA VAL A 113 2.39 -4.16 9.04
C VAL A 113 2.04 -2.91 9.87
N ASP A 114 2.09 -1.70 9.29
CA ASP A 114 1.76 -0.45 9.99
C ASP A 114 0.25 -0.21 10.14
N ASN A 115 -0.58 -0.92 9.35
CA ASN A 115 -2.01 -0.66 9.27
C ASN A 115 -2.95 -1.77 9.83
N PRO A 116 -2.66 -2.42 10.97
CA PRO A 116 -3.50 -3.50 11.48
C PRO A 116 -4.81 -3.00 12.11
N ALA A 117 -4.85 -1.77 12.61
CA ALA A 117 -5.98 -1.23 13.38
C ALA A 117 -7.04 -0.50 12.53
N ARG A 118 -6.85 -0.35 11.21
CA ARG A 118 -7.84 0.33 10.38
C ARG A 118 -8.99 -0.61 9.99
N PRO A 119 -10.25 -0.14 10.08
CA PRO A 119 -11.46 -0.96 9.91
C PRO A 119 -11.60 -1.58 8.51
N MET A 120 -10.83 -1.13 7.53
CA MET A 120 -10.70 -1.77 6.22
C MET A 120 -9.23 -1.91 5.88
N ALA A 121 -8.65 -3.08 6.16
CA ALA A 121 -7.39 -3.47 5.54
C ALA A 121 -7.64 -3.51 4.03
N ALA A 122 -7.12 -2.52 3.29
CA ALA A 122 -7.30 -2.46 1.85
C ALA A 122 -6.60 -3.67 1.23
N SER A 123 -7.33 -4.75 0.95
CA SER A 123 -6.78 -6.00 0.41
C SER A 123 -5.97 -5.80 -0.87
N ARG A 124 -6.19 -4.68 -1.57
CA ARG A 124 -5.39 -4.22 -2.73
C ARG A 124 -3.92 -3.94 -2.39
N LEU A 125 -3.59 -3.69 -1.13
CA LEU A 125 -2.24 -3.36 -0.67
C LEU A 125 -1.52 -4.56 -0.06
N TRP A 126 -2.16 -5.74 -0.03
CA TRP A 126 -1.51 -6.93 0.50
C TRP A 126 -0.28 -7.30 -0.33
N PRO A 127 0.79 -7.80 0.32
CA PRO A 127 2.00 -8.25 -0.35
C PRO A 127 1.84 -9.65 -0.97
N VAL A 128 0.66 -10.26 -0.82
CA VAL A 128 0.33 -11.61 -1.30
C VAL A 128 -0.81 -11.56 -2.31
N GLN A 129 -0.85 -12.54 -3.21
CA GLN A 129 -1.98 -12.75 -4.11
C GLN A 129 -3.21 -13.21 -3.32
N PRO A 130 -4.40 -12.64 -3.57
CA PRO A 130 -5.64 -13.12 -2.96
C PRO A 130 -5.88 -14.60 -3.29
N THR A 131 -6.25 -15.39 -2.29
CA THR A 131 -6.59 -16.80 -2.50
C THR A 131 -7.81 -16.91 -3.43
N PRO A 132 -7.70 -17.63 -4.55
CA PRO A 132 -8.80 -17.74 -5.50
C PRO A 132 -10.02 -18.41 -4.89
N GLY A 133 -11.18 -18.18 -5.51
CA GLY A 133 -12.47 -18.70 -5.05
C GLY A 133 -13.21 -17.75 -4.12
N ARG A 134 -14.53 -17.97 -4.00
CA ARG A 134 -15.41 -17.21 -3.11
C ARG A 134 -15.61 -17.96 -1.79
N PHE A 135 -16.01 -17.24 -0.76
CA PHE A 135 -16.49 -17.85 0.47
C PHE A 135 -17.74 -18.71 0.18
N GLN A 136 -17.79 -19.90 0.76
CA GLN A 136 -18.87 -20.86 0.56
C GLN A 136 -19.62 -21.10 1.89
N PRO A 137 -20.89 -20.69 1.99
CA PRO A 137 -21.75 -21.10 3.10
C PRO A 137 -22.24 -22.54 2.88
N LEU A 138 -22.47 -23.25 3.97
CA LEU A 138 -23.11 -24.56 4.01
C LEU A 138 -24.42 -24.40 4.77
N ALA A 139 -25.55 -24.69 4.12
CA ALA A 139 -26.85 -24.68 4.79
C ALA A 139 -26.91 -25.77 5.86
N ALA A 140 -27.33 -25.42 7.07
CA ALA A 140 -27.44 -26.32 8.21
C ALA A 140 -28.72 -26.02 8.99
N GLY A 141 -29.79 -26.78 8.70
CA GLY A 141 -31.12 -26.52 9.25
C GLY A 141 -31.59 -25.10 8.89
N ASP A 142 -31.94 -24.32 9.91
CA ASP A 142 -32.40 -22.93 9.77
C ASP A 142 -31.25 -21.90 9.73
N GLY A 143 -29.98 -22.35 9.67
CA GLY A 143 -28.80 -21.48 9.68
C GLY A 143 -27.79 -21.79 8.58
N GLU A 144 -26.73 -20.98 8.52
CA GLU A 144 -25.56 -21.18 7.66
C GLU A 144 -24.31 -21.46 8.49
N LEU A 145 -23.55 -22.47 8.09
CA LEU A 145 -22.22 -22.76 8.61
C LEU A 145 -21.16 -22.45 7.57
N ILE A 146 -19.92 -22.31 8.02
CA ILE A 146 -18.77 -22.16 7.12
C ILE A 146 -18.45 -23.53 6.53
N ALA A 147 -18.51 -23.66 5.19
CA ALA A 147 -18.13 -24.91 4.54
C ALA A 147 -16.64 -25.23 4.79
N ALA A 148 -16.31 -26.50 5.04
CA ALA A 148 -14.93 -26.95 5.28
C ALA A 148 -13.99 -26.67 4.08
N ASP A 149 -14.54 -26.59 2.86
CA ASP A 149 -13.79 -26.24 1.65
C ASP A 149 -13.17 -24.84 1.71
N ASN A 150 -13.70 -23.93 2.53
CA ASN A 150 -13.10 -22.61 2.72
C ASN A 150 -11.66 -22.70 3.24
N ALA A 151 -11.36 -23.65 4.15
CA ALA A 151 -10.01 -23.83 4.68
C ALA A 151 -9.06 -24.46 3.65
N ARG A 152 -9.56 -25.42 2.85
CA ARG A 152 -8.76 -26.13 1.84
C ARG A 152 -8.20 -25.20 0.76
N ARG A 153 -8.89 -24.09 0.48
CA ARG A 153 -8.42 -23.05 -0.46
C ARG A 153 -7.05 -22.48 -0.11
N TYR A 154 -6.70 -22.44 1.17
CA TYR A 154 -5.43 -21.89 1.64
C TYR A 154 -4.28 -22.92 1.62
N ALA A 155 -4.56 -24.20 1.39
CA ALA A 155 -3.56 -25.26 1.41
C ALA A 155 -2.34 -25.00 0.51
N PRO A 156 -2.50 -24.51 -0.74
CA PRO A 156 -1.34 -24.20 -1.59
C PRO A 156 -0.46 -23.07 -1.01
N PHE A 157 -1.08 -22.05 -0.42
CA PHE A 157 -0.35 -20.94 0.19
C PHE A 157 0.36 -21.37 1.48
N VAL A 158 -0.29 -22.19 2.31
CA VAL A 158 0.34 -22.75 3.52
C VAL A 158 1.53 -23.65 3.15
N ALA A 159 1.39 -24.49 2.12
CA ALA A 159 2.49 -25.31 1.62
C ALA A 159 3.66 -24.45 1.10
N PHE A 160 3.37 -23.36 0.40
CA PHE A 160 4.37 -22.39 -0.01
C PHE A 160 5.12 -21.79 1.18
N VAL A 161 4.42 -21.28 2.20
CA VAL A 161 5.07 -20.71 3.40
C VAL A 161 5.90 -21.78 4.12
N ALA A 162 5.38 -23.00 4.24
CA ALA A 162 6.08 -24.12 4.89
C ALA A 162 7.34 -24.58 4.13
N SER A 163 7.44 -24.29 2.82
CA SER A 163 8.62 -24.61 2.00
C SER A 163 9.78 -23.62 2.18
N VAL A 164 9.52 -22.44 2.76
CA VAL A 164 10.54 -21.40 2.95
C VAL A 164 11.39 -21.72 4.19
N GLU A 165 12.70 -21.81 3.99
CA GLU A 165 13.63 -22.08 5.08
C GLU A 165 13.78 -20.82 5.99
N PRO A 166 13.55 -20.93 7.31
CA PRO A 166 13.50 -19.76 8.20
C PRO A 166 14.78 -18.92 8.27
N SER A 167 15.97 -19.54 8.29
CA SER A 167 17.24 -18.82 8.42
C SER A 167 17.58 -18.00 7.16
N ARG A 168 17.26 -18.52 5.96
CA ARG A 168 17.33 -17.82 4.68
C ARG A 168 16.33 -16.67 4.62
N ALA A 169 15.11 -16.88 5.11
CA ALA A 169 14.12 -15.80 5.18
C ALA A 169 14.60 -14.65 6.09
N ALA A 170 15.17 -15.00 7.25
CA ALA A 170 15.77 -14.03 8.16
C ALA A 170 16.95 -13.29 7.50
N ALA A 171 17.82 -13.99 6.77
CA ALA A 171 18.94 -13.37 6.04
C ALA A 171 18.45 -12.37 4.97
N VAL A 172 17.41 -12.72 4.21
CA VAL A 172 16.78 -11.81 3.22
C VAL A 172 16.16 -10.61 3.92
N TYR A 173 15.43 -10.81 5.02
CA TYR A 173 14.86 -9.72 5.81
C TYR A 173 15.93 -8.74 6.30
N ARG A 174 17.01 -9.24 6.89
CA ARG A 174 18.13 -8.41 7.38
C ARG A 174 18.79 -7.63 6.24
N ARG A 175 18.98 -8.26 5.08
CA ARG A 175 19.51 -7.59 3.89
C ARG A 175 18.60 -6.45 3.44
N LEU A 176 17.29 -6.69 3.32
CA LEU A 176 16.32 -5.71 2.82
C LEU A 176 15.87 -4.70 3.90
N TYR A 177 16.30 -4.86 5.14
CA TYR A 177 15.95 -3.99 6.27
C TYR A 177 16.10 -2.48 5.98
N PRO A 178 17.18 -1.99 5.34
CA PRO A 178 17.30 -0.57 4.99
C PRO A 178 16.16 -0.07 4.07
N LEU A 179 15.69 -0.90 3.14
CA LEU A 179 14.58 -0.54 2.24
C LEU A 179 13.25 -0.49 2.99
N PHE A 180 13.01 -1.42 3.92
CA PHE A 180 11.84 -1.35 4.80
C PHE A 180 11.85 -0.07 5.65
N GLN A 181 13.02 0.33 6.17
CA GLN A 181 13.18 1.59 6.91
C GLN A 181 12.95 2.83 6.05
N GLN A 182 13.40 2.82 4.79
CA GLN A 182 13.11 3.89 3.83
C GLN A 182 11.60 3.96 3.53
N ALA A 183 10.95 2.82 3.26
CA ALA A 183 9.52 2.77 2.98
C ALA A 183 8.67 3.23 4.17
N TYR A 184 9.05 2.86 5.39
CA TYR A 184 8.39 3.32 6.62
C TYR A 184 8.51 4.83 6.80
N ALA A 185 9.69 5.38 6.53
CA ALA A 185 9.93 6.82 6.58
C ALA A 185 9.07 7.61 5.58
N GLU A 186 8.86 7.06 4.39
CA GLU A 186 8.03 7.68 3.35
C GLU A 186 6.54 7.74 3.70
N LEU A 187 6.06 6.93 4.66
CA LEU A 187 4.69 7.03 5.18
C LEU A 187 4.40 8.33 5.93
N GLY A 188 5.41 9.19 6.12
CA GLY A 188 5.27 10.50 6.76
C GLY A 188 5.83 10.55 8.18
N TYR A 189 6.28 9.42 8.73
CA TYR A 189 6.90 9.38 10.06
C TYR A 189 8.32 10.01 10.11
N ARG A 190 8.95 10.28 8.95
CA ARG A 190 10.33 10.83 8.87
C ARG A 190 10.43 12.25 8.30
N ARG A 191 9.33 12.94 8.01
CA ARG A 191 9.37 14.37 7.63
C ARG A 191 8.96 15.24 8.81
N GLY A 192 9.95 15.66 9.60
CA GLY A 192 9.86 16.96 10.25
C GLY A 192 9.68 18.01 9.15
N THR A 193 8.64 18.84 9.24
CA THR A 193 8.38 19.92 8.29
C THR A 193 9.41 21.02 8.46
N SER A 194 10.61 20.85 7.88
CA SER A 194 11.52 21.98 7.65
C SER A 194 11.16 22.61 6.31
N THR A 195 10.15 23.47 6.30
CA THR A 195 9.98 24.46 5.23
C THR A 195 11.12 25.47 5.38
N THR A 196 12.21 25.24 4.67
CA THR A 196 13.24 26.25 4.46
C THR A 196 12.64 27.35 3.58
N ALA A 197 12.13 28.41 4.21
CA ALA A 197 11.82 29.66 3.52
C ALA A 197 13.17 30.33 3.16
N SER A 198 13.67 30.00 1.97
CA SER A 198 14.69 30.80 1.30
C SER A 198 13.99 32.00 0.64
N SER A 199 13.99 33.15 1.29
CA SER A 199 13.70 34.43 0.62
C SER A 199 14.97 35.28 0.61
N ARG A 200 15.48 35.51 -0.60
CA ARG A 200 16.30 36.67 -0.94
C ARG A 200 15.45 37.94 -0.91
#